data_AF-A0A7Y2P474-F1
#
_entry.id   AF-A0A7Y2P474-F1
#
_cell.length_a   1.000
_cell.length_b   1.000
_cell.length_c   1.000
_cell.angle_alpha   90.00
_cell.angle_beta   90.00
_cell.angle_gamma   90.00
#
_symmetry.space_group_name_H-M   'P 1'
#
loop_
_entity.id
_entity.type
_entity.pdbx_description
1 polymer ?
#
loop_
_entity_poly.entity_id
_entity_poly.type
_entity_poly.pdbx_seq_one_letter_code
_entity_poly.pdbx_strand_id
1 'polypeptide(L)'
;MNRILLSLIVLTFFIAGLISCSKEGVNNPVGNQPPDTGLFLYPDSTINQQPSRLNVHWWGDDPDGVILGFYFKWEGIDSGWTFTASNDSIFALPIGSSDTTYLFSVAAVDAGGNNVYDQSVEQNGIDFGPEPFVDENGDGVYNEGEPFYDIGLIDPTPAELLFPIKNTPPVLIWNELTILPDTSFPVMTFKWDASDLDGDETISAIRIALNDTTNFVSLDGTVRLVTLRINDLNNPNAEMQILINGSDQNIHTEMLSGLLLDDNNKIYIQAEDFSGARSQLISLPDTSRSWYVKKPKGKLLVFDDLQGVSSDEEARIFYNQIFSTIGTGTLNGKFDQYDLFNQPLPFENVTVLE
;
A
#
# COMPACT_ATOMS: atom_id res chain seq x y z
N MET A 1 55.34 23.64 -81.01
CA MET A 1 54.70 22.31 -80.94
C MET A 1 54.29 21.96 -79.49
N ASN A 2 53.80 22.92 -78.68
CA ASN A 2 53.62 22.74 -77.22
C ASN A 2 52.20 22.98 -76.69
N ARG A 3 51.24 23.45 -77.50
CA ARG A 3 49.86 23.71 -77.04
C ARG A 3 48.92 22.53 -77.28
N ILE A 4 49.03 21.85 -78.42
CA ILE A 4 48.18 20.70 -78.77
C ILE A 4 48.52 19.47 -77.90
N LEU A 5 49.81 19.24 -77.62
CA LEU A 5 50.25 18.13 -76.77
C LEU A 5 49.82 18.30 -75.30
N LEU A 6 49.85 19.54 -74.80
CA LEU A 6 49.40 19.87 -73.44
C LEU A 6 47.88 19.73 -73.31
N SER A 7 47.12 20.17 -74.32
CA SER A 7 45.66 19.98 -74.36
C SER A 7 45.27 18.50 -74.44
N LEU A 8 46.03 17.67 -75.17
CA LEU A 8 45.77 16.22 -75.20
C LEU A 8 46.05 15.58 -73.84
N ILE A 9 47.15 15.93 -73.16
CA ILE A 9 47.50 15.39 -71.85
C ILE A 9 46.46 15.80 -70.79
N VAL A 10 46.02 17.06 -70.81
CA VAL A 10 44.98 17.55 -69.89
C VAL A 10 43.64 16.85 -70.16
N LEU A 11 43.25 16.65 -71.43
CA LEU A 11 42.02 15.92 -71.78
C LEU A 11 42.11 14.44 -71.39
N THR A 12 43.28 13.81 -71.51
CA THR A 12 43.49 12.41 -71.12
C THR A 12 43.47 12.25 -69.59
N PHE A 13 44.03 13.21 -68.84
CA PHE A 13 43.92 13.25 -67.38
C PHE A 13 42.48 13.55 -66.90
N PHE A 14 41.74 14.37 -67.65
CA PHE A 14 40.33 14.68 -67.34
C PHE A 14 39.42 13.47 -67.62
N ILE A 15 39.67 12.73 -68.71
CA ILE A 15 38.94 11.50 -69.03
C ILE A 15 39.32 10.37 -68.05
N ALA A 16 40.59 10.26 -67.65
CA ALA A 16 41.02 9.28 -66.65
C ALA A 16 40.48 9.59 -65.24
N GLY A 17 40.23 10.87 -64.91
CA GLY A 17 39.59 11.30 -63.67
C GLY A 17 38.11 10.92 -63.56
N LEU A 18 37.42 10.72 -64.70
CA LEU A 18 36.00 10.32 -64.74
C LEU A 18 35.78 8.81 -64.65
N ILE A 19 36.85 8.00 -64.71
CA ILE A 19 36.78 6.52 -64.64
C ILE A 19 37.34 6.00 -63.28
N SER A 20 37.66 6.91 -62.35
CA SER A 20 38.13 6.53 -61.01
C SER A 20 36.97 6.38 -60.03
N CYS A 21 36.67 5.11 -59.69
CA CYS A 21 35.83 4.64 -58.59
C CYS A 21 34.31 4.84 -58.73
N SER A 22 33.67 4.05 -59.59
CA SER A 22 32.54 3.28 -59.09
C SER A 22 33.11 2.06 -58.37
N LYS A 23 33.25 2.11 -57.04
CA LYS A 23 33.11 0.85 -56.30
C LYS A 23 31.70 0.41 -56.62
N GLU A 24 31.53 -0.70 -57.34
CA GLU A 24 30.32 -1.48 -57.14
C GLU A 24 30.29 -1.71 -55.63
N GLY A 25 29.41 -0.99 -54.93
CA GLY A 25 29.07 -1.37 -53.59
C GLY A 25 28.64 -2.83 -53.72
N VAL A 26 29.35 -3.73 -53.05
CA VAL A 26 28.81 -5.07 -52.81
C VAL A 26 27.55 -4.80 -52.00
N ASN A 27 26.43 -4.64 -52.70
CA ASN A 27 25.12 -4.46 -52.12
C ASN A 27 24.65 -5.84 -51.71
N ASN A 28 25.34 -6.42 -50.73
CA ASN A 28 24.71 -7.37 -49.84
C ASN A 28 24.08 -6.50 -48.75
N PRO A 29 22.81 -6.06 -48.91
CA PRO A 29 22.09 -5.56 -47.76
C PRO A 29 22.21 -6.64 -46.69
N VAL A 30 22.79 -6.27 -45.55
CA VAL A 30 22.68 -7.11 -44.37
C VAL A 30 21.19 -7.16 -44.09
N GLY A 31 20.63 -8.36 -44.00
CA GLY A 31 19.22 -8.51 -43.65
C GLY A 31 18.97 -7.94 -42.25
N ASN A 32 17.71 -7.62 -41.95
CA ASN A 32 17.29 -7.09 -40.66
C ASN A 32 17.95 -7.85 -39.50
N GLN A 33 18.52 -7.13 -38.55
CA GLN A 33 19.16 -7.70 -37.36
C GLN A 33 18.24 -7.55 -36.16
N PRO A 34 18.19 -8.53 -35.24
CA PRO A 34 17.41 -8.36 -34.03
C PRO A 34 18.07 -7.32 -33.10
N PRO A 35 17.27 -6.61 -32.30
CA PRO A 35 17.80 -5.68 -31.29
C PRO A 35 18.40 -6.43 -30.10
N ASP A 36 19.21 -5.71 -29.30
CA ASP A 36 19.71 -6.14 -28.00
C ASP A 36 18.99 -5.38 -26.87
N THR A 37 18.66 -6.06 -25.77
CA THR A 37 17.96 -5.47 -24.61
C THR A 37 18.88 -5.28 -23.42
N GLY A 38 18.79 -4.12 -22.78
CA GLY A 38 19.43 -3.83 -21.50
C GLY A 38 18.42 -3.62 -20.38
N LEU A 39 18.75 -4.09 -19.18
CA LEU A 39 17.93 -3.99 -17.98
C LEU A 39 18.82 -3.50 -16.83
N PHE A 40 18.41 -2.44 -16.13
CA PHE A 40 19.14 -1.93 -14.98
C PHE A 40 18.20 -1.46 -13.88
N LEU A 41 18.60 -1.68 -12.63
CA LEU A 41 17.95 -1.09 -11.48
C LEU A 41 18.74 0.10 -10.99
N TYR A 42 18.09 1.24 -10.83
CA TYR A 42 18.56 2.22 -9.87
C TYR A 42 18.20 1.68 -8.48
N PRO A 43 19.15 1.16 -7.67
CA PRO A 43 18.84 0.85 -6.29
C PRO A 43 18.63 2.17 -5.57
N ASP A 44 17.38 2.57 -5.41
CA ASP A 44 17.03 3.62 -4.46
C ASP A 44 17.31 3.07 -3.06
N SER A 45 18.54 3.34 -2.61
CA SER A 45 19.01 3.20 -1.24
C SER A 45 18.90 1.80 -0.63
N THR A 46 20.06 1.13 -0.57
CA THR A 46 20.35 -0.10 0.19
C THR A 46 19.95 -1.43 -0.47
N ILE A 47 20.96 -2.25 -0.74
CA ILE A 47 20.91 -3.57 -1.40
C ILE A 47 20.15 -4.65 -0.59
N ASN A 48 19.55 -4.31 0.55
CA ASN A 48 19.06 -5.32 1.49
C ASN A 48 17.53 -5.49 1.53
N GLN A 49 16.73 -4.53 1.07
CA GLN A 49 15.26 -4.55 1.16
C GLN A 49 14.67 -3.75 0.00
N GLN A 50 13.95 -4.42 -0.90
CA GLN A 50 13.14 -3.74 -1.92
C GLN A 50 11.66 -3.86 -1.53
N PRO A 51 10.90 -2.75 -1.56
CA PRO A 51 9.46 -2.81 -1.35
C PRO A 51 8.80 -3.66 -2.44
N SER A 52 7.61 -4.18 -2.16
CA SER A 52 6.74 -4.86 -3.14
C SER A 52 6.50 -4.06 -4.42
N ARG A 53 6.63 -2.73 -4.33
CA ARG A 53 6.48 -1.78 -5.43
C ARG A 53 7.82 -1.41 -6.03
N LEU A 54 8.10 -1.93 -7.22
CA LEU A 54 9.37 -1.74 -7.93
C LEU A 54 9.20 -0.80 -9.11
N ASN A 55 10.13 0.14 -9.26
CA ASN A 55 10.32 0.86 -10.51
C ASN A 55 11.43 0.18 -11.32
N VAL A 56 11.09 -0.34 -12.49
CA VAL A 56 12.01 -1.10 -13.34
C VAL A 56 12.21 -0.35 -14.64
N HIS A 57 13.48 -0.20 -15.04
CA HIS A 57 13.89 0.52 -16.24
C HIS A 57 14.65 -0.41 -17.19
N TRP A 58 14.37 -0.29 -18.48
CA TRP A 58 15.01 -1.04 -19.55
C TRP A 58 15.30 -0.14 -20.76
N TRP A 59 16.11 -0.62 -21.68
CA TRP A 59 16.38 0.01 -22.96
C TRP A 59 16.67 -1.04 -24.02
N GLY A 60 16.62 -0.64 -25.29
CA GLY A 60 17.00 -1.47 -26.42
C GLY A 60 17.98 -0.72 -27.32
N ASP A 61 18.84 -1.47 -28.01
CA ASP A 61 19.73 -0.98 -29.05
C ASP A 61 19.51 -1.84 -30.30
N ASP A 62 19.19 -1.19 -31.42
CA ASP A 62 18.93 -1.88 -32.68
C ASP A 62 20.06 -1.56 -33.68
N PRO A 63 20.86 -2.54 -34.13
CA PRO A 63 22.03 -2.30 -34.95
C PRO A 63 21.75 -1.62 -36.30
N ASP A 64 20.57 -1.83 -36.87
CA ASP A 64 20.19 -1.37 -38.20
C ASP A 64 18.88 -0.57 -38.26
N GLY A 65 18.26 -0.27 -37.11
CA GLY A 65 16.97 0.41 -37.09
C GLY A 65 16.63 1.15 -35.80
N VAL A 66 15.37 1.04 -35.42
CA VAL A 66 14.76 1.72 -34.27
C VAL A 66 13.94 0.73 -33.48
N ILE A 67 13.99 0.89 -32.15
CA ILE A 67 13.16 0.13 -31.24
C ILE A 67 11.71 0.63 -31.32
N LEU A 68 10.80 -0.27 -31.63
CA LEU A 68 9.36 -0.05 -31.64
C LEU A 68 8.76 -0.11 -30.23
N GLY A 69 9.30 -0.99 -29.38
CA GLY A 69 8.87 -1.15 -27.99
C GLY A 69 9.53 -2.35 -27.32
N PHE A 70 8.85 -2.90 -26.32
CA PHE A 70 9.34 -3.98 -25.48
C PHE A 70 8.21 -4.93 -25.11
N TYR A 71 8.50 -6.23 -25.14
CA TYR A 71 7.72 -7.24 -24.45
C TYR A 71 8.32 -7.51 -23.09
N PHE A 72 7.52 -7.53 -22.03
CA PHE A 72 7.96 -7.95 -20.71
C PHE A 72 7.00 -8.95 -20.07
N LYS A 73 7.49 -9.68 -19.07
CA LYS A 73 6.66 -10.49 -18.17
C LYS A 73 7.37 -10.78 -16.85
N TRP A 74 6.56 -11.07 -15.84
CA TRP A 74 6.97 -11.69 -14.59
C TRP A 74 6.73 -13.19 -14.62
N GLU A 75 7.80 -13.97 -14.64
CA GLU A 75 7.71 -15.43 -14.73
C GLU A 75 6.96 -16.00 -13.52
N GLY A 76 5.91 -16.78 -13.80
CA GLY A 76 5.06 -17.40 -12.77
C GLY A 76 3.97 -16.49 -12.19
N ILE A 77 3.92 -15.21 -12.57
CA ILE A 77 2.80 -14.30 -12.27
C ILE A 77 1.96 -14.08 -13.54
N ASP A 78 2.60 -13.64 -14.61
CA ASP A 78 1.92 -13.28 -15.85
C ASP A 78 1.62 -14.53 -16.67
N SER A 79 0.45 -14.55 -17.31
CA SER A 79 0.04 -15.66 -18.19
C SER A 79 0.69 -15.60 -19.58
N GLY A 80 1.35 -14.49 -19.93
CA GLY A 80 1.97 -14.25 -21.22
C GLY A 80 2.79 -12.96 -21.24
N TRP A 81 3.40 -12.65 -22.38
CA TRP A 81 4.13 -11.40 -22.57
C TRP A 81 3.19 -10.22 -22.73
N THR A 82 3.58 -9.07 -22.18
CA THR A 82 2.85 -7.81 -22.31
C THR A 82 3.71 -6.81 -23.08
N PHE A 83 3.12 -6.13 -24.05
CA PHE A 83 3.81 -5.09 -24.82
C PHE A 83 3.71 -3.72 -24.17
N THR A 84 4.77 -2.93 -24.30
CA THR A 84 4.77 -1.50 -23.99
C THR A 84 5.76 -0.75 -24.88
N ALA A 85 5.44 0.49 -25.22
CA ALA A 85 6.38 1.41 -25.88
C ALA A 85 7.22 2.22 -24.88
N SER A 86 6.94 2.09 -23.59
CA SER A 86 7.70 2.77 -22.52
C SER A 86 8.99 2.03 -22.18
N ASN A 87 9.97 2.78 -21.69
CA ASN A 87 11.26 2.25 -21.22
C ASN A 87 11.26 1.93 -19.72
N ASP A 88 10.13 2.13 -19.05
CA ASP A 88 9.96 1.88 -17.63
C ASP A 88 8.52 1.55 -17.25
N SER A 89 8.36 0.95 -16.08
CA SER A 89 7.07 0.76 -15.44
C SER A 89 7.22 0.55 -13.94
N ILE A 90 6.14 0.85 -13.21
CA ILE A 90 6.02 0.56 -11.79
C ILE A 90 5.18 -0.70 -11.63
N PHE A 91 5.78 -1.73 -11.04
CA PHE A 91 5.13 -3.00 -10.75
C PHE A 91 4.82 -3.11 -9.26
N ALA A 92 3.66 -3.67 -8.92
CA ALA A 92 3.33 -4.08 -7.56
C ALA A 92 3.29 -5.61 -7.53
N LEU A 93 4.33 -6.21 -6.99
CA LEU A 93 4.44 -7.66 -6.91
C LEU A 93 3.66 -8.20 -5.71
N PRO A 94 2.99 -9.35 -5.85
CA PRO A 94 2.32 -9.97 -4.73
C PRO A 94 3.35 -10.33 -3.66
N ILE A 95 2.93 -10.30 -2.39
CA ILE A 95 3.80 -10.65 -1.28
C ILE A 95 3.25 -11.93 -0.67
N GLY A 96 4.06 -12.98 -0.68
CA GLY A 96 3.78 -14.23 0.04
C GLY A 96 4.17 -14.14 1.51
N SER A 97 3.84 -15.17 2.30
CA SER A 97 4.21 -15.34 3.73
C SER A 97 5.72 -15.42 4.02
N SER A 98 6.57 -15.21 3.02
CA SER A 98 8.02 -15.33 3.08
C SER A 98 8.70 -14.52 1.99
N ASP A 99 9.97 -14.17 2.19
CA ASP A 99 10.86 -13.62 1.16
C ASP A 99 10.68 -14.42 -0.15
N THR A 100 10.33 -13.71 -1.23
CA THR A 100 10.00 -14.30 -2.52
C THR A 100 10.89 -13.69 -3.60
N THR A 101 11.38 -14.52 -4.53
CA THR A 101 12.18 -14.03 -5.66
C THR A 101 11.36 -14.14 -6.94
N TYR A 102 11.23 -13.03 -7.65
CA TYR A 102 10.54 -12.95 -8.93
C TYR A 102 11.54 -12.78 -10.07
N LEU A 103 11.31 -13.43 -11.21
CA LEU A 103 12.12 -13.27 -12.41
C LEU A 103 11.36 -12.36 -13.38
N PHE A 104 11.96 -11.21 -13.69
CA PHE A 104 11.48 -10.32 -14.74
C PHE A 104 12.25 -10.59 -16.02
N SER A 105 11.54 -10.73 -17.12
CA SER A 105 12.11 -10.87 -18.46
C SER A 105 11.59 -9.73 -19.33
N VAL A 106 12.48 -9.08 -20.09
CA VAL A 106 12.13 -8.04 -21.07
C VAL A 106 12.91 -8.22 -22.36
N ALA A 107 12.26 -8.03 -23.50
CA ALA A 107 12.84 -8.14 -24.83
C ALA A 107 12.44 -6.93 -25.68
N ALA A 108 13.42 -6.25 -26.22
CA ALA A 108 13.23 -5.17 -27.17
C ALA A 108 12.76 -5.71 -28.51
N VAL A 109 12.01 -4.90 -29.25
CA VAL A 109 11.49 -5.25 -30.56
C VAL A 109 11.70 -4.11 -31.53
N ASP A 110 12.15 -4.43 -32.74
CA ASP A 110 12.35 -3.45 -33.80
C ASP A 110 11.05 -3.15 -34.59
N ALA A 111 11.12 -2.16 -35.47
CA ALA A 111 10.01 -1.76 -36.34
C ALA A 111 10.03 -2.43 -37.74
N GLY A 112 10.72 -3.56 -37.89
CA GLY A 112 10.96 -4.26 -39.15
C GLY A 112 9.85 -5.23 -39.61
N GLY A 113 8.61 -5.01 -39.18
CA GLY A 113 7.47 -5.89 -39.43
C GLY A 113 7.02 -6.00 -40.90
N ASN A 114 5.98 -6.79 -41.14
CA ASN A 114 5.52 -7.20 -42.48
C ASN A 114 4.30 -6.39 -42.99
N ASN A 115 3.81 -5.43 -42.20
CA ASN A 115 2.61 -4.61 -42.42
C ASN A 115 1.30 -5.41 -42.47
N VAL A 116 1.25 -6.59 -41.86
CA VAL A 116 0.08 -7.46 -41.74
C VAL A 116 -0.07 -7.86 -40.28
N TYR A 117 -1.28 -7.67 -39.75
CA TYR A 117 -1.57 -8.04 -38.37
C TYR A 117 -1.39 -9.54 -38.12
N ASP A 118 -0.51 -9.89 -37.20
CA ASP A 118 -0.25 -11.26 -36.77
C ASP A 118 -0.97 -11.59 -35.44
N GLN A 119 -1.82 -12.63 -35.46
CA GLN A 119 -2.54 -13.09 -34.26
C GLN A 119 -1.65 -13.81 -33.24
N SER A 120 -0.42 -14.14 -33.61
CA SER A 120 0.60 -14.70 -32.73
C SER A 120 1.97 -14.43 -33.34
N VAL A 121 2.83 -13.78 -32.55
CA VAL A 121 4.22 -13.50 -32.88
C VAL A 121 5.07 -14.56 -32.18
N GLU A 122 5.55 -15.53 -32.96
CA GLU A 122 6.44 -16.58 -32.47
C GLU A 122 7.88 -16.33 -32.94
N GLN A 123 8.81 -16.24 -32.00
CA GLN A 123 10.25 -16.14 -32.31
C GLN A 123 11.07 -17.07 -31.41
N ASN A 124 11.98 -17.84 -32.00
CA ASN A 124 12.86 -18.78 -31.28
C ASN A 124 12.11 -19.77 -30.37
N GLY A 125 10.88 -20.12 -30.72
CA GLY A 125 10.03 -21.03 -29.93
C GLY A 125 9.35 -20.38 -28.72
N ILE A 126 9.39 -19.04 -28.62
CA ILE A 126 8.63 -18.25 -27.66
C ILE A 126 7.46 -17.60 -28.39
N ASP A 127 6.24 -17.80 -27.88
CA ASP A 127 5.04 -17.09 -28.31
C ASP A 127 4.89 -15.81 -27.47
N PHE A 128 4.98 -14.66 -28.13
CA PHE A 128 4.79 -13.33 -27.53
C PHE A 128 3.33 -12.88 -27.56
N GLY A 129 2.43 -13.68 -28.13
CA GLY A 129 1.02 -13.36 -28.29
C GLY A 129 0.76 -12.54 -29.56
N PRO A 130 -0.49 -12.04 -29.73
CA PRO A 130 -0.85 -11.23 -30.89
C PRO A 130 -0.10 -9.90 -30.90
N GLU A 131 0.02 -9.30 -32.09
CA GLU A 131 0.53 -7.95 -32.19
C GLU A 131 -0.34 -6.97 -31.38
N PRO A 132 0.28 -5.97 -30.73
CA PRO A 132 -0.45 -4.95 -29.99
C PRO A 132 -1.23 -4.07 -30.95
N PHE A 133 -2.48 -3.75 -30.63
CA PHE A 133 -3.33 -2.90 -31.47
C PHE A 133 -4.12 -1.89 -30.63
N VAL A 134 -4.59 -0.84 -31.30
CA VAL A 134 -5.49 0.16 -30.74
C VAL A 134 -6.92 -0.32 -30.96
N ASP A 135 -7.52 -0.86 -29.91
CA ASP A 135 -8.92 -1.28 -29.88
C ASP A 135 -9.83 -0.04 -29.84
N GLU A 136 -10.32 0.40 -31.00
CA GLU A 136 -11.14 1.61 -31.11
C GLU A 136 -12.57 1.38 -30.63
N ASN A 137 -13.04 0.12 -30.65
CA ASN A 137 -14.43 -0.24 -30.39
C ASN A 137 -14.65 -0.86 -28.98
N GLY A 138 -13.57 -1.26 -28.30
CA GLY A 138 -13.55 -1.83 -26.95
C GLY A 138 -13.94 -3.31 -26.87
N ASP A 139 -13.87 -4.08 -27.96
CA ASP A 139 -14.27 -5.49 -28.02
C ASP A 139 -13.13 -6.48 -27.69
N GLY A 140 -11.89 -5.98 -27.56
CA GLY A 140 -10.70 -6.77 -27.25
C GLY A 140 -10.20 -7.65 -28.39
N VAL A 141 -10.65 -7.43 -29.63
CA VAL A 141 -10.29 -8.20 -30.82
C VAL A 141 -9.89 -7.27 -31.96
N TYR A 142 -8.76 -7.54 -32.61
CA TYR A 142 -8.35 -6.76 -33.77
C TYR A 142 -9.41 -6.79 -34.88
N ASN A 143 -9.84 -5.61 -35.30
CA ASN A 143 -10.75 -5.38 -36.41
C ASN A 143 -9.98 -4.83 -37.62
N GLU A 144 -10.37 -5.22 -38.83
CA GLU A 144 -9.73 -4.72 -40.05
C GLU A 144 -9.79 -3.19 -40.12
N GLY A 145 -8.61 -2.57 -40.23
CA GLY A 145 -8.45 -1.11 -40.29
C GLY A 145 -8.05 -0.46 -38.97
N GLU A 146 -8.03 -1.20 -37.86
CA GLU A 146 -7.47 -0.68 -36.61
C GLU A 146 -5.95 -0.49 -36.70
N PRO A 147 -5.40 0.58 -36.10
CA PRO A 147 -3.95 0.75 -35.98
C PRO A 147 -3.34 -0.35 -35.11
N PHE A 148 -2.21 -0.91 -35.54
CA PHE A 148 -1.43 -1.87 -34.76
C PHE A 148 0.06 -1.56 -34.80
N TYR A 149 0.78 -2.13 -33.85
CA TYR A 149 2.24 -2.11 -33.80
C TYR A 149 2.76 -3.29 -34.61
N ASP A 150 3.32 -2.99 -35.79
CA ASP A 150 3.89 -3.97 -36.74
C ASP A 150 5.24 -4.45 -36.22
N ILE A 151 5.22 -5.59 -35.53
CA ILE A 151 6.34 -6.17 -34.82
C ILE A 151 7.33 -6.78 -35.81
N GLY A 152 8.59 -6.34 -35.76
CA GLY A 152 9.67 -6.99 -36.51
C GLY A 152 10.44 -8.00 -35.67
N LEU A 153 11.77 -7.97 -35.71
CA LEU A 153 12.57 -8.91 -34.92
C LEU A 153 12.59 -8.51 -33.45
N ILE A 154 12.46 -9.52 -32.60
CA ILE A 154 12.55 -9.40 -31.15
C ILE A 154 13.98 -9.78 -30.72
N ASP A 155 14.45 -9.25 -29.60
CA ASP A 155 15.70 -9.70 -28.99
C ASP A 155 15.64 -11.24 -28.75
N PRO A 156 16.55 -12.04 -29.35
CA PRO A 156 16.57 -13.49 -29.19
C PRO A 156 16.97 -13.94 -27.78
N THR A 157 17.55 -13.04 -26.99
CA THR A 157 18.04 -13.27 -25.62
C THR A 157 17.46 -12.22 -24.68
N PRO A 158 16.18 -12.36 -24.27
CA PRO A 158 15.55 -11.42 -23.36
C PRO A 158 16.43 -11.13 -22.14
N ALA A 159 16.50 -9.85 -21.77
CA ALA A 159 17.20 -9.43 -20.57
C ALA A 159 16.42 -9.90 -19.34
N GLU A 160 17.10 -10.61 -18.45
CA GLU A 160 16.52 -11.24 -17.27
C GLU A 160 17.15 -10.70 -15.99
N LEU A 161 16.31 -10.43 -14.98
CA LEU A 161 16.77 -10.06 -13.65
C LEU A 161 15.90 -10.67 -12.56
N LEU A 162 16.56 -11.19 -11.53
CA LEU A 162 15.93 -11.70 -10.32
C LEU A 162 15.73 -10.57 -9.31
N PHE A 163 14.50 -10.45 -8.82
CA PHE A 163 14.05 -9.47 -7.84
C PHE A 163 13.73 -10.18 -6.52
N PRO A 164 14.65 -10.13 -5.53
CA PRO A 164 14.35 -10.59 -4.19
C PRO A 164 13.47 -9.57 -3.48
N ILE A 165 12.19 -9.89 -3.32
CA ILE A 165 11.25 -9.11 -2.52
C ILE A 165 11.23 -9.69 -1.10
N LYS A 166 11.43 -8.80 -0.13
CA LYS A 166 11.39 -9.13 1.29
C LYS A 166 10.22 -8.40 1.91
N ASN A 167 9.29 -9.15 2.49
CA ASN A 167 8.17 -8.57 3.20
C ASN A 167 8.66 -7.75 4.41
N THR A 168 8.18 -6.53 4.52
CA THR A 168 8.41 -5.64 5.65
C THR A 168 7.21 -5.73 6.58
N PRO A 169 7.38 -6.03 7.88
CA PRO A 169 6.24 -6.02 8.80
C PRO A 169 5.67 -4.60 8.94
N PRO A 170 4.35 -4.46 9.11
CA PRO A 170 3.72 -3.17 9.27
C PRO A 170 4.17 -2.47 10.56
N VAL A 171 3.95 -1.16 10.64
CA VAL A 171 4.24 -0.33 11.80
C VAL A 171 2.94 0.29 12.32
N LEU A 172 2.77 0.28 13.65
CA LEU A 172 1.66 0.93 14.35
C LEU A 172 2.19 1.99 15.30
N ILE A 173 1.49 3.12 15.35
CA ILE A 173 1.76 4.23 16.26
C ILE A 173 0.42 4.73 16.83
N TRP A 174 0.40 5.05 18.12
CA TRP A 174 -0.77 5.71 18.72
C TRP A 174 -0.93 7.11 18.14
N ASN A 175 -2.13 7.43 17.68
CA ASN A 175 -2.42 8.77 17.18
C ASN A 175 -2.37 9.77 18.35
N GLU A 176 -1.86 10.98 18.11
CA GLU A 176 -1.71 12.02 19.15
C GLU A 176 -3.04 12.44 19.79
N LEU A 177 -4.16 12.23 19.09
CA LEU A 177 -5.51 12.48 19.62
C LEU A 177 -6.02 11.38 20.57
N THR A 178 -5.29 10.27 20.70
CA THR A 178 -5.59 9.23 21.69
C THR A 178 -5.04 9.66 23.05
N ILE A 179 -5.90 10.28 23.84
CA ILE A 179 -5.58 10.73 25.19
C ILE A 179 -6.18 9.76 26.19
N LEU A 180 -5.34 9.08 26.96
CA LEU A 180 -5.79 8.16 28.02
C LEU A 180 -5.79 8.87 29.37
N PRO A 181 -6.96 9.04 30.04
CA PRO A 181 -7.02 9.59 31.39
C PRO A 181 -6.56 8.53 32.42
N ASP A 182 -6.13 8.99 33.59
CA ASP A 182 -5.75 8.11 34.70
C ASP A 182 -6.95 7.26 35.19
N THR A 183 -8.16 7.78 35.07
CA THR A 183 -9.40 7.09 35.43
C THR A 183 -10.48 7.35 34.38
N SER A 184 -11.21 6.31 33.99
CA SER A 184 -12.37 6.41 33.10
C SER A 184 -13.52 5.53 33.60
N PHE A 185 -14.72 5.80 33.09
CA PHE A 185 -15.77 4.79 33.01
C PHE A 185 -15.39 3.73 31.97
N PRO A 186 -16.11 2.58 31.89
CA PRO A 186 -15.83 1.51 30.93
C PRO A 186 -16.29 1.88 29.52
N VAL A 187 -15.84 3.05 29.04
CA VAL A 187 -15.98 3.58 27.70
C VAL A 187 -14.71 4.36 27.36
N MET A 188 -14.09 4.06 26.22
CA MET A 188 -12.87 4.74 25.79
C MET A 188 -12.72 4.66 24.27
N THR A 189 -12.26 5.75 23.66
CA THR A 189 -11.95 5.78 22.22
C THR A 189 -10.44 5.73 22.01
N PHE A 190 -10.02 4.83 21.12
CA PHE A 190 -8.63 4.62 20.75
C PHE A 190 -8.47 4.85 19.26
N LYS A 191 -7.48 5.66 18.89
CA LYS A 191 -7.08 5.93 17.53
C LYS A 191 -5.59 5.62 17.32
N TRP A 192 -5.26 5.01 16.21
CA TRP A 192 -3.90 4.70 15.82
C TRP A 192 -3.70 4.97 14.34
N ASP A 193 -2.44 5.14 13.98
CA ASP A 193 -1.98 5.21 12.60
C ASP A 193 -1.21 3.92 12.32
N ALA A 194 -1.44 3.33 11.14
CA ALA A 194 -0.79 2.10 10.70
C ALA A 194 -0.26 2.32 9.29
N SER A 195 0.99 1.92 9.07
CA SER A 195 1.66 2.05 7.77
C SER A 195 2.50 0.83 7.45
N ASP A 196 2.58 0.49 6.18
CA ASP A 196 3.48 -0.56 5.68
C ASP A 196 4.36 -0.02 4.55
N LEU A 197 5.64 -0.39 4.54
CA LEU A 197 6.56 0.00 3.47
C LEU A 197 6.17 -0.65 2.13
N ASP A 198 5.50 -1.80 2.21
CA ASP A 198 4.99 -2.54 1.06
C ASP A 198 3.62 -2.04 0.56
N GLY A 199 3.07 -0.99 1.19
CA GLY A 199 1.78 -0.38 0.89
C GLY A 199 0.76 -0.63 2.00
N ASP A 200 0.06 0.41 2.46
CA ASP A 200 -0.88 0.28 3.59
C ASP A 200 -2.04 -0.70 3.31
N GLU A 201 -2.33 -0.98 2.04
CA GLU A 201 -3.28 -1.99 1.60
C GLU A 201 -2.84 -3.43 1.92
N THR A 202 -1.57 -3.68 2.22
CA THR A 202 -1.08 -5.01 2.63
C THR A 202 -1.49 -5.37 4.05
N ILE A 203 -1.85 -4.37 4.87
CA ILE A 203 -2.31 -4.57 6.24
C ILE A 203 -3.66 -5.28 6.19
N SER A 204 -3.66 -6.55 6.58
CA SER A 204 -4.82 -7.42 6.49
C SER A 204 -5.69 -7.34 7.74
N ALA A 205 -5.08 -7.12 8.91
CA ALA A 205 -5.79 -7.08 10.18
C ALA A 205 -5.17 -6.15 11.21
N ILE A 206 -6.02 -5.55 12.05
CA ILE A 206 -5.62 -4.92 13.30
C ILE A 206 -6.09 -5.79 14.46
N ARG A 207 -5.15 -6.32 15.23
CA ARG A 207 -5.38 -7.20 16.37
C ARG A 207 -5.37 -6.37 17.64
N ILE A 208 -6.44 -6.47 18.43
CA ILE A 208 -6.57 -5.77 19.71
C ILE A 208 -6.75 -6.75 20.86
N ALA A 209 -6.15 -6.45 22.00
CA ALA A 209 -6.28 -7.24 23.24
C ALA A 209 -6.34 -6.31 24.46
N LEU A 210 -7.03 -6.74 25.51
CA LEU A 210 -7.17 -5.99 26.77
C LEU A 210 -6.66 -6.86 27.92
N ASN A 211 -5.59 -6.40 28.59
CA ASN A 211 -4.88 -7.06 29.70
C ASN A 211 -4.26 -8.45 29.40
N ASP A 212 -4.77 -9.19 28.43
CA ASP A 212 -4.34 -10.54 28.09
C ASP A 212 -3.91 -10.64 26.61
N THR A 213 -2.61 -10.63 26.39
CA THR A 213 -2.00 -10.76 25.05
C THR A 213 -2.06 -12.17 24.45
N THR A 214 -2.75 -13.11 25.09
CA THR A 214 -3.03 -14.43 24.50
C THR A 214 -4.37 -14.46 23.74
N ASN A 215 -5.27 -13.51 24.03
CA ASN A 215 -6.61 -13.43 23.48
C ASN A 215 -6.81 -12.13 22.70
N PHE A 216 -6.55 -12.18 21.41
CA PHE A 216 -6.75 -11.04 20.50
C PHE A 216 -8.06 -11.16 19.73
N VAL A 217 -8.75 -10.03 19.57
CA VAL A 217 -9.80 -9.85 18.57
C VAL A 217 -9.19 -9.23 17.32
N SER A 218 -9.49 -9.79 16.14
CA SER A 218 -8.98 -9.30 14.86
C SER A 218 -10.03 -8.41 14.18
N LEU A 219 -9.64 -7.19 13.88
CA LEU A 219 -10.40 -6.21 13.11
C LEU A 219 -9.87 -6.14 11.68
N ASP A 220 -10.69 -5.61 10.77
CA ASP A 220 -10.26 -5.30 9.41
C ASP A 220 -9.02 -4.38 9.39
N GLY A 221 -8.08 -4.67 8.48
CA GLY A 221 -6.80 -3.97 8.38
C GLY A 221 -6.90 -2.47 8.11
N THR A 222 -8.05 -1.98 7.63
CA THR A 222 -8.31 -0.54 7.40
C THR A 222 -8.76 0.22 8.64
N VAL A 223 -9.08 -0.47 9.74
CA VAL A 223 -9.56 0.19 10.97
C VAL A 223 -8.46 1.03 11.60
N ARG A 224 -8.77 2.28 11.92
CA ARG A 224 -7.85 3.25 12.57
C ARG A 224 -8.41 3.85 13.86
N LEU A 225 -9.70 3.66 14.13
CA LEU A 225 -10.38 4.18 15.31
C LEU A 225 -11.43 3.19 15.81
N VAL A 226 -11.43 2.95 17.11
CA VAL A 226 -12.48 2.19 17.79
C VAL A 226 -12.92 2.87 19.08
N THR A 227 -14.20 2.74 19.40
CA THR A 227 -14.70 3.01 20.75
C THR A 227 -15.01 1.69 21.44
N LEU A 228 -14.36 1.45 22.57
CA LEU A 228 -14.65 0.31 23.43
C LEU A 228 -15.66 0.74 24.48
N ARG A 229 -16.68 -0.09 24.72
CA ARG A 229 -17.65 0.14 25.80
C ARG A 229 -18.25 -1.15 26.34
N ILE A 230 -18.73 -1.14 27.58
CA ILE A 230 -19.64 -2.19 28.05
C ILE A 230 -21.10 -1.85 27.74
N ASN A 231 -21.94 -2.87 27.55
CA ASN A 231 -23.39 -2.72 27.39
C ASN A 231 -24.19 -3.20 28.62
N ASP A 232 -23.63 -4.13 29.39
CA ASP A 232 -24.21 -4.65 30.63
C ASP A 232 -23.41 -4.19 31.85
N LEU A 233 -23.96 -3.23 32.59
CA LEU A 233 -23.36 -2.68 33.80
C LEU A 233 -23.42 -3.64 35.00
N ASN A 234 -24.24 -4.71 34.94
CA ASN A 234 -24.44 -5.61 36.07
C ASN A 234 -23.48 -6.80 36.04
N ASN A 235 -22.88 -7.11 34.88
CA ASN A 235 -21.94 -8.20 34.73
C ASN A 235 -20.56 -7.79 35.30
N PRO A 236 -20.05 -8.45 36.35
CA PRO A 236 -18.71 -8.16 36.88
C PRO A 236 -17.59 -8.56 35.92
N ASN A 237 -17.85 -9.49 35.00
CA ASN A 237 -16.93 -9.94 33.95
C ASN A 237 -17.43 -9.43 32.59
N ALA A 238 -17.82 -8.17 32.52
CA ALA A 238 -18.32 -7.57 31.29
C ALA A 238 -17.24 -7.55 30.22
N GLU A 239 -17.58 -8.00 29.02
CA GLU A 239 -16.75 -7.85 27.83
C GLU A 239 -17.10 -6.52 27.14
N MET A 240 -16.14 -5.95 26.41
CA MET A 240 -16.35 -4.69 25.71
C MET A 240 -16.83 -4.92 24.29
N GLN A 241 -17.88 -4.22 23.89
CA GLN A 241 -18.22 -4.01 22.49
C GLN A 241 -17.16 -3.14 21.83
N ILE A 242 -16.84 -3.44 20.57
CA ILE A 242 -15.89 -2.69 19.75
C ILE A 242 -16.69 -1.97 18.66
N LEU A 243 -16.86 -0.65 18.80
CA LEU A 243 -17.55 0.18 17.81
C LEU A 243 -16.51 0.68 16.81
N ILE A 244 -16.61 0.24 15.56
CA ILE A 244 -15.71 0.68 14.48
C ILE A 244 -16.04 2.12 14.13
N ASN A 245 -15.00 2.97 14.11
CA ASN A 245 -15.12 4.41 13.95
C ASN A 245 -16.07 5.07 14.99
N GLY A 246 -16.25 4.43 16.15
CA GLY A 246 -17.13 4.91 17.21
C GLY A 246 -18.63 4.86 16.87
N SER A 247 -19.02 4.12 15.83
CA SER A 247 -20.41 4.07 15.36
C SER A 247 -21.21 2.94 16.01
N ASP A 248 -22.39 3.29 16.56
CA ASP A 248 -23.39 2.33 17.06
C ASP A 248 -24.02 1.45 15.98
N GLN A 249 -23.88 1.85 14.72
CA GLN A 249 -24.37 1.09 13.57
C GLN A 249 -23.31 0.11 13.03
N ASN A 250 -22.07 0.20 13.52
CA ASN A 250 -20.96 -0.64 13.07
C ASN A 250 -20.21 -1.22 14.28
N ILE A 251 -20.85 -2.19 14.95
CA ILE A 251 -20.29 -2.90 16.09
C ILE A 251 -19.67 -4.20 15.57
N HIS A 252 -18.39 -4.42 15.88
CA HIS A 252 -17.72 -5.67 15.57
C HIS A 252 -18.42 -6.85 16.27
N THR A 253 -18.45 -8.01 15.61
CA THR A 253 -19.24 -9.16 16.09
C THR A 253 -18.62 -9.82 17.32
N GLU A 254 -17.29 -9.90 17.38
CA GLU A 254 -16.60 -10.40 18.56
C GLU A 254 -16.51 -9.33 19.66
N MET A 255 -16.62 -9.76 20.91
CA MET A 255 -16.45 -8.89 22.07
C MET A 255 -15.01 -8.98 22.59
N LEU A 256 -14.51 -7.86 23.11
CA LEU A 256 -13.18 -7.80 23.70
C LEU A 256 -13.24 -8.20 25.18
N SER A 257 -12.70 -9.38 25.48
CA SER A 257 -12.56 -9.89 26.85
C SER A 257 -11.36 -9.26 27.59
N GLY A 258 -11.29 -9.48 28.90
CA GLY A 258 -10.12 -9.13 29.72
C GLY A 258 -10.25 -7.82 30.49
N LEU A 259 -11.38 -7.12 30.38
CA LEU A 259 -11.67 -5.92 31.17
C LEU A 259 -11.65 -6.21 32.68
N LEU A 260 -10.95 -5.36 33.44
CA LEU A 260 -10.95 -5.38 34.90
C LEU A 260 -11.68 -4.14 35.41
N LEU A 261 -12.87 -4.33 35.97
CA LEU A 261 -13.64 -3.25 36.59
C LEU A 261 -13.12 -2.97 38.01
N ASP A 262 -13.04 -1.69 38.37
CA ASP A 262 -12.41 -1.19 39.59
C ASP A 262 -10.92 -1.58 39.72
N ASP A 263 -10.22 -1.65 38.59
CA ASP A 263 -8.79 -1.93 38.54
C ASP A 263 -8.10 -1.21 37.36
N ASN A 264 -6.78 -1.29 37.32
CA ASN A 264 -5.95 -0.81 36.23
C ASN A 264 -6.01 -1.75 35.02
N ASN A 265 -6.13 -1.15 33.84
CA ASN A 265 -6.24 -1.82 32.56
C ASN A 265 -5.15 -1.37 31.60
N LYS A 266 -4.90 -2.19 30.60
CA LYS A 266 -3.93 -1.96 29.54
C LYS A 266 -4.41 -2.57 28.23
N ILE A 267 -4.52 -1.75 27.20
CA ILE A 267 -4.83 -2.17 25.85
C ILE A 267 -3.54 -2.44 25.06
N TYR A 268 -3.59 -3.44 24.20
CA TYR A 268 -2.51 -3.83 23.30
C TYR A 268 -3.04 -3.87 21.87
N ILE A 269 -2.26 -3.35 20.93
CA ILE A 269 -2.61 -3.38 19.50
C ILE A 269 -1.42 -3.81 18.65
N GLN A 270 -1.70 -4.55 17.59
CA GLN A 270 -0.72 -5.07 16.64
C GLN A 270 -1.35 -5.15 15.24
N ALA A 271 -0.60 -4.79 14.21
CA ALA A 271 -1.00 -4.96 12.82
C ALA A 271 -0.44 -6.27 12.29
N GLU A 272 -1.17 -6.88 11.36
CA GLU A 272 -0.78 -8.09 10.63
C GLU A 272 -1.02 -7.85 9.15
N ASP A 273 -0.07 -8.24 8.30
CA ASP A 273 -0.19 -8.14 6.83
C ASP A 273 -0.78 -9.43 6.22
N PHE A 274 -0.93 -9.49 4.89
CA PHE A 274 -1.42 -10.70 4.19
C PHE A 274 -0.46 -11.90 4.29
N SER A 275 0.81 -11.65 4.58
CA SER A 275 1.85 -12.65 4.77
C SER A 275 1.80 -13.28 6.17
N GLY A 276 1.06 -12.66 7.10
CA GLY A 276 1.02 -13.00 8.52
C GLY A 276 2.15 -12.39 9.34
N ALA A 277 2.99 -11.53 8.76
CA ALA A 277 4.00 -10.80 9.52
C ALA A 277 3.33 -9.70 10.35
N ARG A 278 3.92 -9.42 11.50
CA ARG A 278 3.28 -8.63 12.55
C ARG A 278 4.12 -7.44 12.96
N SER A 279 3.46 -6.32 13.20
CA SER A 279 4.09 -5.14 13.78
C SER A 279 4.63 -5.43 15.18
N GLN A 280 5.46 -4.51 15.68
CA GLN A 280 5.71 -4.45 17.11
C GLN A 280 4.37 -4.31 17.86
N LEU A 281 4.22 -5.05 18.95
CA LEU A 281 3.09 -4.90 19.86
C LEU A 281 3.24 -3.59 20.64
N ILE A 282 2.31 -2.65 20.44
CA ILE A 282 2.26 -1.41 21.20
C ILE A 282 1.11 -1.45 22.20
N SER A 283 1.19 -0.63 23.25
CA SER A 283 0.23 -0.69 24.35
C SER A 283 -0.04 0.68 24.94
N LEU A 284 -1.23 0.84 25.53
CA LEU A 284 -1.61 1.99 26.34
C LEU A 284 -2.23 1.53 27.66
N PRO A 285 -1.85 2.09 28.82
CA PRO A 285 -0.76 3.07 28.98
C PRO A 285 0.64 2.47 28.74
N ASP A 286 1.62 3.36 28.55
CA ASP A 286 3.04 3.05 28.63
C ASP A 286 3.46 2.70 30.07
N THR A 287 4.75 2.46 30.33
CA THR A 287 5.22 2.05 31.66
C THR A 287 5.17 3.15 32.73
N SER A 288 4.84 4.39 32.35
CA SER A 288 4.85 5.56 33.25
C SER A 288 3.45 5.98 33.71
N ARG A 289 2.39 5.41 33.12
CA ARG A 289 0.99 5.76 33.40
C ARG A 289 0.16 4.55 33.78
N SER A 290 -1.00 4.81 34.36
CA SER A 290 -2.00 3.82 34.71
C SER A 290 -3.35 4.23 34.12
N TRP A 291 -4.20 3.27 33.80
CA TRP A 291 -5.55 3.52 33.34
C TRP A 291 -6.53 2.72 34.19
N TYR A 292 -7.13 3.38 35.17
CA TYR A 292 -8.10 2.76 36.07
C TYR A 292 -9.51 2.82 35.46
N VAL A 293 -10.17 1.67 35.34
CA VAL A 293 -11.55 1.62 34.83
C VAL A 293 -12.52 1.44 35.98
N LYS A 294 -13.21 2.52 36.35
CA LYS A 294 -14.16 2.54 37.45
C LYS A 294 -15.44 1.79 37.07
N LYS A 295 -15.91 0.91 37.96
CA LYS A 295 -17.22 0.25 37.79
C LYS A 295 -18.36 1.26 37.98
N PRO A 296 -19.30 1.38 37.01
CA PRO A 296 -20.48 2.20 37.19
C PRO A 296 -21.37 1.64 38.32
N LYS A 297 -21.80 2.51 39.23
CA LYS A 297 -22.77 2.18 40.30
C LYS A 297 -24.17 1.96 39.77
N GLY A 298 -24.48 2.53 38.60
CA GLY A 298 -25.75 2.34 37.91
C GLY A 298 -25.81 3.11 36.59
N LYS A 299 -27.02 3.34 36.09
CA LYS A 299 -27.27 3.99 34.79
C LYS A 299 -27.32 5.53 34.85
N LEU A 300 -27.16 6.11 36.05
CA LEU A 300 -27.25 7.54 36.28
C LEU A 300 -25.86 8.10 36.56
N LEU A 301 -25.41 9.05 35.75
CA LEU A 301 -24.24 9.88 35.99
C LEU A 301 -24.70 11.31 36.23
N VAL A 302 -24.32 11.88 37.37
CA VAL A 302 -24.60 13.27 37.72
C VAL A 302 -23.36 14.09 37.44
N PHE A 303 -23.51 15.13 36.62
CA PHE A 303 -22.48 16.14 36.42
C PHE A 303 -22.80 17.34 37.31
N ASP A 304 -21.81 17.79 38.07
CA ASP A 304 -21.90 19.01 38.86
C ASP A 304 -20.66 19.89 38.66
N ASP A 305 -20.86 21.20 38.80
CA ASP A 305 -19.83 22.24 38.69
C ASP A 305 -19.90 23.13 39.94
N LEU A 306 -19.85 22.50 41.11
CA LEU A 306 -19.99 23.19 42.39
C LEU A 306 -18.63 23.66 42.91
N GLN A 307 -18.44 24.97 42.98
CA GLN A 307 -17.18 25.59 43.42
C GLN A 307 -17.02 25.55 44.96
N GLY A 308 -15.87 25.06 45.44
CA GLY A 308 -15.43 25.17 46.85
C GLY A 308 -14.91 23.86 47.46
N VAL A 309 -13.92 23.89 48.35
CA VAL A 309 -13.22 22.68 48.85
C VAL A 309 -14.11 21.76 49.74
N SER A 310 -15.27 22.25 50.18
CA SER A 310 -16.28 21.46 50.91
C SER A 310 -17.43 20.97 49.99
N SER A 311 -17.42 21.31 48.70
CA SER A 311 -18.56 21.12 47.81
C SER A 311 -18.78 19.68 47.38
N ASP A 312 -17.74 18.88 47.13
CA ASP A 312 -17.92 17.51 46.61
C ASP A 312 -18.61 16.59 47.63
N GLU A 313 -18.18 16.63 48.90
CA GLU A 313 -18.84 15.85 49.96
C GLU A 313 -20.28 16.34 50.21
N GLU A 314 -20.49 17.66 50.23
CA GLU A 314 -21.82 18.25 50.43
C GLU A 314 -22.77 17.95 49.26
N ALA A 315 -22.30 18.06 48.03
CA ALA A 315 -23.01 17.71 46.81
C ALA A 315 -23.36 16.23 46.80
N ARG A 316 -22.38 15.37 47.12
CA ARG A 316 -22.59 13.93 47.25
C ARG A 316 -23.62 13.59 48.32
N ILE A 317 -23.58 14.24 49.49
CA ILE A 317 -24.58 14.06 50.55
C ILE A 317 -25.97 14.48 50.04
N PHE A 318 -26.07 15.66 49.42
CA PHE A 318 -27.32 16.17 48.86
C PHE A 318 -27.91 15.21 47.82
N TYR A 319 -27.12 14.79 46.83
CA TYR A 319 -27.56 13.85 45.79
C TYR A 319 -27.97 12.50 46.37
N ASN A 320 -27.21 11.96 47.33
CA ASN A 320 -27.61 10.73 48.03
C ASN A 320 -28.95 10.88 48.75
N GLN A 321 -29.17 11.99 49.46
CA GLN A 321 -30.45 12.26 50.13
C GLN A 321 -31.60 12.32 49.13
N ILE A 322 -31.45 13.10 48.04
CA ILE A 322 -32.49 13.24 47.02
C ILE A 322 -32.78 11.89 46.36
N PHE A 323 -31.77 11.17 45.86
CA PHE A 323 -31.96 9.91 45.15
C PHE A 323 -32.40 8.75 46.06
N SER A 324 -32.21 8.86 47.38
CA SER A 324 -32.81 7.93 48.34
C SER A 324 -34.34 8.05 48.43
N THR A 325 -34.91 9.20 48.07
CA THR A 325 -36.36 9.45 48.13
C THR A 325 -37.07 9.27 46.79
N ILE A 326 -36.38 9.50 45.67
CA ILE A 326 -36.93 9.35 44.32
C ILE A 326 -37.22 7.88 44.01
N GLY A 327 -38.41 7.62 43.44
CA GLY A 327 -38.81 6.28 43.01
C GLY A 327 -38.70 5.24 44.12
N THR A 328 -39.10 5.59 45.35
CA THR A 328 -38.99 4.75 46.56
C THR A 328 -37.56 4.23 46.82
N GLY A 329 -36.54 5.03 46.50
CA GLY A 329 -35.13 4.68 46.72
C GLY A 329 -34.51 3.81 45.62
N THR A 330 -35.16 3.70 44.45
CA THR A 330 -34.64 2.91 43.31
C THR A 330 -33.25 3.35 42.86
N LEU A 331 -32.90 4.62 43.06
CA LEU A 331 -31.61 5.22 42.70
C LEU A 331 -30.60 5.27 43.86
N ASN A 332 -30.97 4.81 45.06
CA ASN A 332 -30.10 4.85 46.22
C ASN A 332 -28.83 4.03 45.97
N GLY A 333 -27.67 4.69 45.99
CA GLY A 333 -26.37 4.05 45.71
C GLY A 333 -26.17 3.58 44.27
N LYS A 334 -27.07 3.93 43.33
CA LYS A 334 -27.02 3.51 41.91
C LYS A 334 -26.73 4.66 40.95
N PHE A 335 -25.98 5.64 41.41
CA PHE A 335 -25.52 6.77 40.61
C PHE A 335 -24.05 7.03 40.86
N ASP A 336 -23.37 7.54 39.84
CA ASP A 336 -22.06 8.13 39.93
C ASP A 336 -22.13 9.65 39.82
N GLN A 337 -21.12 10.32 40.34
CA GLN A 337 -20.94 11.77 40.28
C GLN A 337 -19.65 12.05 39.53
N TYR A 338 -19.69 13.06 38.67
CA TYR A 338 -18.56 13.63 37.95
C TYR A 338 -18.47 15.11 38.31
N ASP A 339 -17.48 15.46 39.12
CA ASP A 339 -17.20 16.82 39.56
C ASP A 339 -16.39 17.53 38.47
N LEU A 340 -17.08 18.33 37.66
CA LEU A 340 -16.51 19.05 36.53
C LEU A 340 -15.49 20.12 36.99
N PHE A 341 -15.66 20.67 38.19
CA PHE A 341 -14.80 21.72 38.72
C PHE A 341 -13.42 21.19 39.06
N ASN A 342 -13.35 20.03 39.73
CA ASN A 342 -12.08 19.39 40.08
C ASN A 342 -11.56 18.43 38.99
N GLN A 343 -12.42 17.94 38.11
CA GLN A 343 -12.08 17.03 37.01
C GLN A 343 -12.49 17.64 35.66
N PRO A 344 -11.73 18.62 35.13
CA PRO A 344 -12.06 19.24 33.86
C PRO A 344 -12.09 18.20 32.74
N LEU A 345 -12.97 18.41 31.76
CA LEU A 345 -13.07 17.49 30.62
C LEU A 345 -11.78 17.57 29.78
N PRO A 346 -11.29 16.44 29.25
CA PRO A 346 -10.01 16.38 28.54
C PRO A 346 -9.97 17.18 27.22
N PHE A 347 -11.06 17.83 26.80
CA PHE A 347 -11.13 18.65 25.58
C PHE A 347 -12.14 19.82 25.73
N GLU A 348 -11.84 20.83 26.56
CA GLU A 348 -12.73 22.00 26.69
C GLU A 348 -12.83 22.86 25.41
N ASN A 349 -11.81 22.79 24.53
CA ASN A 349 -11.75 23.58 23.31
C ASN A 349 -11.78 22.67 22.08
N VAL A 350 -12.98 22.30 21.63
CA VAL A 350 -13.15 21.86 20.24
C VAL A 350 -13.30 23.13 19.40
N THR A 351 -12.20 23.60 18.82
CA THR A 351 -12.30 24.58 17.74
C THR A 351 -12.92 23.85 16.56
N VAL A 352 -14.25 23.96 16.40
CA VAL A 352 -14.89 23.61 15.15
C VAL A 352 -14.37 24.64 14.14
N LEU A 353 -13.34 24.28 13.38
CA LEU A 353 -12.98 25.02 12.18
C LEU A 353 -14.15 24.79 11.21
N GLU A 354 -15.02 25.80 11.11
CA GLU A 354 -15.98 25.92 10.00
C GLU A 354 -15.26 26.07 8.66
#